data_AF-A0A0D3C384-F1
#
_entry.id   AF-A0A0D3C384-F1
#
_cell.length_a   1.000
_cell.length_b   1.000
_cell.length_c   1.000
_cell.angle_alpha   90.00
_cell.angle_beta   90.00
_cell.angle_gamma   90.00
#
_symmetry.space_group_name_H-M   'P 1'
#
loop_
_entity.id
_entity.type
_entity.pdbx_description
1 polymer ?
#
loop_
_entity_poly.entity_id
_entity_poly.type
_entity_poly.pdbx_seq_one_letter_code
_entity_poly.pdbx_strand_id
1 'polypeptide(L)'
;HKRVVRDTPPPYLTGEQIEAQIDYYEANEIVRWGEEDGRQRATSNYGICVKGETDFYGILTEIIEVKFPGILKLKCILFKCEWFDPVVNRGVRFNKFGVVDVNGGR
;
A
#
# COMPACT_ATOMS: atom_id res chain seq x y z
N HIS A 1 -35.09 0.89 -7.25
CA HIS A 1 -34.70 -0.10 -6.23
C HIS A 1 -33.18 -0.24 -6.24
N LYS A 2 -32.47 0.25 -5.22
CA LYS A 2 -31.00 0.06 -5.09
C LYS A 2 -30.75 -1.11 -4.14
N ARG A 3 -30.20 -2.23 -4.63
CA ARG A 3 -29.64 -3.27 -3.77
C ARG A 3 -28.25 -2.80 -3.33
N VAL A 4 -28.05 -2.67 -2.03
CA VAL A 4 -26.73 -2.46 -1.45
C VAL A 4 -26.17 -3.86 -1.16
N VAL A 5 -25.15 -4.26 -1.92
CA VAL A 5 -24.35 -5.45 -1.61
C VAL A 5 -23.34 -5.00 -0.56
N ARG A 6 -23.43 -5.56 0.65
CA ARG A 6 -22.37 -5.41 1.65
C ARG A 6 -21.39 -6.54 1.38
N ASP A 7 -20.42 -6.30 0.52
CA ASP A 7 -19.26 -7.20 0.43
C ASP A 7 -18.45 -7.03 1.70
N THR A 8 -18.16 -8.15 2.36
CA THR A 8 -17.17 -8.18 3.43
C THR A 8 -15.87 -7.64 2.83
N PRO A 9 -15.15 -6.72 3.49
CA PRO A 9 -13.85 -6.27 2.98
C PRO A 9 -13.03 -7.53 2.68
N PRO A 10 -12.45 -7.68 1.48
CA PRO A 10 -11.60 -8.83 1.21
C PRO A 10 -10.54 -8.86 2.32
N PRO A 11 -10.32 -10.03 2.95
CA PRO A 11 -9.32 -10.15 4.01
C PRO A 11 -8.00 -9.60 3.47
N TYR A 12 -7.28 -8.84 4.30
CA TYR A 12 -5.94 -8.35 3.95
C TYR A 12 -5.10 -9.53 3.49
N LEU A 13 -4.79 -9.58 2.20
CA LEU A 13 -4.00 -10.65 1.62
C LEU A 13 -2.54 -10.43 2.02
N THR A 14 -1.87 -11.48 2.44
CA THR A 14 -0.41 -11.45 2.61
C THR A 14 0.26 -11.21 1.25
N GLY A 15 1.52 -10.75 1.24
CA GLY A 15 2.28 -10.61 -0.01
C GLY A 15 2.28 -11.89 -0.84
N GLU A 16 2.46 -13.04 -0.19
CA GLU A 16 2.41 -14.37 -0.82
C GLU A 16 1.03 -14.69 -1.42
N GLN A 17 -0.06 -14.33 -0.75
CA GLN A 17 -1.43 -14.53 -1.27
C GLN A 17 -1.71 -13.62 -2.47
N ILE A 18 -1.17 -12.40 -2.47
CA ILE A 18 -1.26 -11.48 -3.60
C ILE A 18 -0.47 -12.05 -4.79
N GLU A 19 0.76 -12.52 -4.56
CA GLU A 19 1.60 -13.15 -5.59
C GLU A 19 0.92 -14.38 -6.19
N ALA A 20 0.36 -15.27 -5.36
CA ALA A 20 -0.38 -16.43 -5.83
C ALA A 20 -1.60 -16.07 -6.69
N GLN A 21 -2.30 -14.97 -6.37
CA GLN A 21 -3.40 -14.47 -7.20
C GLN A 21 -2.91 -13.87 -8.51
N ILE A 22 -1.82 -13.11 -8.50
CA ILE A 22 -1.21 -12.54 -9.71
C ILE A 22 -0.82 -13.66 -10.68
N ASP A 23 -0.19 -14.72 -10.16
CA ASP A 23 0.22 -15.89 -10.95
C ASP A 23 -0.98 -16.68 -11.48
N TYR A 24 -2.00 -16.92 -10.63
CA TYR A 24 -3.22 -17.64 -11.02
C TYR A 24 -3.97 -16.97 -12.18
N TYR A 25 -4.00 -15.64 -12.23
CA TYR A 25 -4.66 -14.87 -13.29
C TYR A 25 -3.74 -14.51 -14.46
N GLU A 26 -2.52 -15.08 -14.52
CA GLU A 26 -1.57 -14.92 -15.62
C GLU A 26 -1.30 -13.43 -15.98
N ALA A 27 -1.03 -12.59 -14.97
CA ALA A 27 -0.72 -11.19 -15.23
C ALA A 27 0.52 -11.05 -16.16
N ASN A 28 0.38 -10.29 -17.24
CA ASN A 28 1.36 -10.31 -18.33
C ASN A 28 2.47 -9.25 -18.22
N GLU A 29 2.30 -8.21 -17.39
CA GLU A 29 3.29 -7.15 -17.23
C GLU A 29 3.29 -6.60 -15.81
N ILE A 30 4.48 -6.51 -15.21
CA ILE A 30 4.76 -5.85 -13.94
C ILE A 30 5.67 -4.66 -14.20
N VAL A 31 5.15 -3.44 -14.00
CA VAL A 31 5.97 -2.21 -14.02
C VAL A 31 6.20 -1.76 -12.60
N ARG A 32 7.47 -1.54 -12.25
CA ARG A 32 7.93 -1.21 -10.89
C ARG A 32 8.48 0.21 -10.87
N TRP A 33 7.94 1.06 -10.00
CA TRP A 33 8.46 2.40 -9.72
C TRP A 33 8.90 2.43 -8.26
N GLY A 34 10.15 2.77 -7.95
CA GLY A 34 10.69 2.66 -6.58
C GLY A 34 11.53 3.84 -6.13
N GLU A 35 11.96 3.80 -4.85
CA GLU A 35 12.71 4.86 -4.17
C GLU A 35 13.97 5.32 -4.93
N GLU A 36 14.64 4.39 -5.64
CA GLU A 36 15.85 4.68 -6.42
C GLU A 36 15.63 5.73 -7.52
N ASP A 37 14.43 5.79 -8.11
CA ASP A 37 14.11 6.72 -9.20
C ASP A 37 13.92 8.18 -8.71
N GLY A 38 13.66 8.37 -7.41
CA GLY A 38 13.61 9.71 -6.79
C GLY A 38 14.79 10.04 -5.89
N ARG A 39 15.82 9.18 -5.80
CA ARG A 39 17.04 9.45 -5.01
C ARG A 39 17.83 10.67 -5.52
N GLN A 40 17.63 11.05 -6.78
CA GLN A 40 18.20 12.26 -7.39
C GLN A 40 17.31 13.51 -7.27
N ARG A 41 16.11 13.39 -6.67
CA ARG A 41 15.17 14.52 -6.54
C ARG A 41 15.46 15.28 -5.24
N ALA A 42 15.43 16.61 -5.32
CA ALA A 42 15.71 17.51 -4.19
C ALA A 42 14.74 17.34 -3.00
N THR A 43 13.54 16.82 -3.27
CA THR A 43 12.58 16.39 -2.24
C THR A 43 11.91 15.12 -2.73
N SER A 44 11.75 14.16 -1.82
CA SER A 44 11.06 12.90 -2.09
C SER A 44 10.07 12.63 -0.96
N ASN A 45 8.79 12.56 -1.32
CA ASN A 45 7.70 12.32 -0.36
C ASN A 45 7.17 10.89 -0.53
N TYR A 46 7.84 9.95 0.12
CA TYR A 46 7.46 8.53 0.11
C TYR A 46 6.62 8.13 1.33
N GLY A 47 6.33 9.06 2.23
CA GLY A 47 5.48 8.79 3.39
C GLY A 47 4.04 8.53 2.95
N ILE A 48 3.47 7.41 3.39
CA ILE A 48 2.07 7.03 3.14
C ILE A 48 1.31 6.89 4.46
N CYS A 49 0.04 7.28 4.43
CA CYS A 49 -0.91 7.05 5.53
C CYS A 49 -2.17 6.40 4.98
N VAL A 50 -2.55 5.25 5.53
CA VAL A 50 -3.84 4.60 5.27
C VAL A 50 -4.73 4.86 6.47
N LYS A 51 -5.81 5.62 6.24
CA LYS A 51 -6.80 5.97 7.26
C LYS A 51 -7.82 4.85 7.44
N GLY A 52 -8.15 4.54 8.69
CA GLY A 52 -9.10 3.48 9.05
C GLY A 52 -9.55 3.57 10.50
N GLU A 53 -9.98 2.44 11.08
CA GLU A 53 -10.18 2.34 12.53
C GLU A 53 -8.86 2.55 13.29
N THR A 54 -7.78 2.05 12.70
CA THR A 54 -6.40 2.36 13.07
C THR A 54 -5.70 2.96 11.85
N ASP A 55 -4.99 4.07 12.06
CA ASP A 55 -4.17 4.66 11.01
C ASP A 55 -2.84 3.91 10.88
N PHE A 56 -2.50 3.52 9.66
CA PHE A 56 -1.21 2.90 9.35
C PHE A 56 -0.32 3.91 8.63
N TYR A 57 0.93 3.98 9.06
CA TYR A 57 1.95 4.86 8.47
C TYR A 57 3.07 3.99 7.94
N GLY A 58 3.62 4.37 6.79
CA GLY A 58 4.71 3.63 6.17
C GLY A 58 5.49 4.45 5.17
N ILE A 59 6.50 3.81 4.59
CA ILE A 59 7.30 4.33 3.48
C ILE A 59 6.98 3.50 2.25
N LEU A 60 6.52 4.18 1.19
CA LEU A 60 6.33 3.58 -0.12
C LEU A 60 7.69 3.19 -0.69
N THR A 61 7.89 1.90 -0.96
CA THR A 61 9.13 1.38 -1.55
C THR A 61 8.96 1.07 -3.02
N GLU A 62 7.77 0.63 -3.43
CA GLU A 62 7.50 0.23 -4.81
C GLU A 62 6.02 0.38 -5.19
N ILE A 63 5.75 0.90 -6.38
CA ILE A 63 4.43 0.86 -7.04
C ILE A 63 4.49 -0.20 -8.12
N ILE A 64 3.57 -1.16 -8.07
CA ILE A 64 3.50 -2.31 -8.97
C ILE A 64 2.21 -2.20 -9.77
N GLU A 65 2.31 -1.94 -11.08
CA GLU A 65 1.17 -2.04 -11.99
C GLU A 65 1.06 -3.48 -12.50
N VAL A 66 -0.08 -4.12 -12.25
CA VAL A 66 -0.42 -5.46 -12.70
C VAL A 66 -1.48 -5.36 -13.79
N LYS A 67 -1.19 -5.93 -14.97
CA LYS A 67 -2.14 -5.98 -16.10
C LYS A 67 -2.66 -7.40 -16.30
N PHE A 68 -3.98 -7.55 -16.22
CA PHE A 68 -4.63 -8.84 -16.42
C PHE A 68 -5.07 -9.01 -17.89
N PRO A 69 -4.68 -10.11 -18.56
CA PRO A 69 -5.15 -10.42 -19.89
C PRO A 69 -6.65 -10.75 -19.85
N GLY A 70 -7.42 -10.19 -20.76
CA GLY A 70 -8.86 -10.45 -20.85
C GLY A 70 -9.59 -9.38 -21.64
N ILE A 71 -10.87 -9.64 -21.96
CA ILE A 71 -11.73 -8.72 -22.74
C ILE A 71 -11.79 -7.33 -22.11
N LEU A 72 -11.74 -7.27 -20.77
CA LEU A 72 -11.88 -6.04 -20.01
C LEU A 72 -10.57 -5.27 -19.80
N LYS A 73 -9.40 -5.84 -20.16
CA LYS A 73 -8.05 -5.24 -20.00
C LYS A 73 -7.87 -4.54 -18.64
N LEU A 74 -8.14 -5.28 -17.56
CA LEU A 74 -8.12 -4.72 -16.21
C LEU A 74 -6.68 -4.37 -15.79
N LYS A 75 -6.56 -3.28 -15.03
CA LYS A 75 -5.33 -2.82 -14.41
C LYS A 75 -5.51 -2.74 -12.90
N CYS A 76 -4.54 -3.25 -12.16
CA CYS A 76 -4.45 -3.11 -10.71
C CYS A 76 -3.15 -2.39 -10.36
N ILE A 77 -3.22 -1.45 -9.42
CA ILE A 77 -2.05 -0.77 -8.88
C ILE A 77 -1.88 -1.23 -7.43
N LEU A 78 -0.75 -1.85 -7.14
CA LEU A 78 -0.36 -2.29 -5.80
C LEU A 78 0.73 -1.37 -5.27
N PHE A 79 0.65 -1.06 -3.99
CA PHE A 79 1.65 -0.27 -3.28
C PHE A 79 2.37 -1.17 -2.28
N LYS A 80 3.66 -1.42 -2.51
CA LYS A 80 4.52 -2.09 -1.54
C LYS A 80 5.12 -1.03 -0.63
N CYS A 81 4.92 -1.22 0.66
CA CYS A 81 5.35 -0.26 1.67
C CYS A 81 6.06 -0.98 2.82
N GLU A 82 7.04 -0.32 3.42
CA GLU A 82 7.53 -0.65 4.76
C GLU A 82 6.64 0.04 5.79
N TRP A 83 5.98 -0.74 6.65
CA TRP A 83 5.02 -0.21 7.62
C TRP A 83 5.65 -0.05 9.00
N PHE A 84 5.29 1.04 9.68
CA PHE A 84 5.63 1.24 11.09
C PHE A 84 4.63 0.50 12.00
N ASP A 85 5.05 0.19 13.23
CA ASP A 85 4.16 -0.37 14.24
C ASP A 85 3.01 0.63 14.50
N PRO A 86 1.74 0.25 14.27
CA PRO A 86 0.61 1.18 14.40
C PRO A 86 0.22 1.45 15.87
N VAL A 87 0.81 0.75 16.84
CA VAL A 87 0.43 0.85 18.26
C VAL A 87 0.81 2.22 18.82
N VAL A 88 -0.21 2.93 19.33
CA VAL A 88 -0.04 4.25 19.96
C VAL A 88 0.88 4.15 21.16
N ASN A 89 1.81 5.11 21.28
CA ASN A 89 2.88 5.19 22.29
C ASN A 89 3.96 4.10 22.19
N ARG A 90 3.93 3.25 21.16
CA ARG A 90 5.01 2.32 20.83
C ARG A 90 5.63 2.65 19.47
N GLY A 91 4.80 2.63 18.43
CA GLY A 91 5.20 2.92 17.06
C GLY A 91 4.68 4.25 16.51
N VAL A 92 3.58 4.78 17.06
CA VAL A 92 2.99 6.06 16.64
C VAL A 92 2.73 6.98 17.83
N ARG A 93 3.01 8.29 17.67
CA ARG A 93 2.63 9.34 18.62
C ARG A 93 2.00 10.53 17.91
N PHE A 94 0.94 11.06 18.51
CA PHE A 94 0.25 12.25 18.01
C PHE A 94 0.67 13.46 18.84
N ASN A 95 1.14 14.50 18.17
CA ASN A 95 1.47 15.74 18.87
C ASN A 95 0.33 16.77 18.78
N LYS A 96 0.39 17.77 19.67
CA LYS A 96 -0.61 18.85 19.75
C LYS A 96 -0.65 19.78 18.54
N PHE A 97 0.30 19.63 17.60
CA PHE A 97 0.41 20.44 16.39
C PHE A 97 -0.15 19.71 15.15
N GLY A 98 -0.77 18.54 15.33
CA GLY A 98 -1.35 17.75 14.24
C GLY A 98 -0.32 16.97 13.42
N VAL A 99 0.93 16.88 13.90
CA VAL A 99 1.96 16.05 13.29
C VAL A 99 2.01 14.69 14.00
N VAL A 100 2.21 13.65 13.20
CA VAL A 100 2.32 12.26 13.66
C VAL A 100 3.79 11.87 13.63
N ASP A 101 4.33 11.52 14.80
CA ASP A 101 5.67 10.98 14.94
C ASP A 101 5.58 9.45 14.81
N VAL A 102 6.40 8.87 13.94
CA VAL A 102 6.52 7.42 13.75
C VAL A 102 7.87 6.94 14.27
N ASN A 103 7.89 5.81 14.95
CA ASN A 103 9.10 5.18 15.45
C ASN A 103 9.65 4.19 14.42
N GLY A 104 10.79 4.53 13.81
CA GLY A 104 11.44 3.69 12.81
C GLY A 104 12.22 2.51 13.37
N GLY A 105 12.38 2.40 14.70
CA GLY A 105 12.97 1.23 15.36
C GLY A 105 14.37 0.81 14.90
N ARG A 106 15.10 1.65 14.17
CA ARG A 106 16.51 1.40 13.77
C ARG A 106 17.46 1.66 14.93
#